data_AF-A0A8J3CUG0-F1
#
_entry.id   AF-A0A8J3CUG0-F1
#
_cell.length_a   1.000
_cell.length_b   1.000
_cell.length_c   1.000
_cell.angle_alpha   90.00
_cell.angle_beta   90.00
_cell.angle_gamma   90.00
#
_symmetry.space_group_name_H-M   'P 1'
#
loop_
_entity.id
_entity.type
_entity.pdbx_description
1 polymer ?
#
loop_
_entity_poly.entity_id
_entity_poly.type
_entity_poly.pdbx_seq_one_letter_code
_entity_poly.pdbx_strand_id
1 'polypeptide(L)'
;MDTIFSSKPMREDDKMYQVGVWRRIDLREKYNVPLYGYGDTKNNGIINNIYKAIVDENAFEIFSDENFTRPMSISEFQTEFWINALGDSIFVKQLYYLDFREDFIFDKHHSQVKFDIKYLELVMPSVANANAGQKTIGYIRFKDFYNHFKDHPDAKWYNFQNTSKNLTYDQAFDLRLFKAVVRKFTNSEDELLIDMVPGSNPNAELQAFLNALEFEYKLLEYENGLWEW
;
A
#
# COMPACT_ATOMS: atom_id res chain seq x y z
N MET A 1 -15.61 -4.77 -14.66
CA MET A 1 -15.64 -5.39 -13.32
C MET A 1 -14.80 -4.61 -12.31
N ASP A 2 -13.95 -3.67 -12.74
CA ASP A 2 -12.88 -3.07 -11.94
C ASP A 2 -13.28 -1.75 -11.23
N THR A 3 -14.51 -1.26 -11.46
CA THR A 3 -15.04 -0.01 -10.91
C THR A 3 -15.68 -0.16 -9.52
N ILE A 4 -15.96 -1.39 -9.07
CA ILE A 4 -16.74 -1.63 -7.85
C ILE A 4 -15.93 -1.29 -6.58
N PHE A 5 -14.63 -1.58 -6.61
CA PHE A 5 -13.71 -1.44 -5.48
C PHE A 5 -12.85 -0.16 -5.53
N SER A 6 -12.95 0.59 -6.62
CA SER A 6 -12.26 1.87 -6.78
C SER A 6 -12.89 2.96 -5.91
N SER A 7 -12.06 3.79 -5.27
CA SER A 7 -12.51 5.02 -4.63
C SER A 7 -12.83 6.12 -5.65
N LYS A 8 -12.23 6.05 -6.85
CA LYS A 8 -12.39 7.00 -7.96
C LYS A 8 -12.75 6.27 -9.25
N PRO A 9 -13.99 5.73 -9.35
CA PRO A 9 -14.37 4.88 -10.47
C PRO A 9 -14.29 5.63 -11.80
N MET A 10 -13.69 4.99 -12.79
CA MET A 10 -13.63 5.45 -14.17
C MET A 10 -14.35 4.47 -15.09
N ARG A 11 -15.00 4.95 -16.14
CA ARG A 11 -15.64 4.06 -17.12
C ARG A 11 -14.56 3.31 -17.89
N GLU A 12 -14.81 2.03 -18.18
CA GLU A 12 -13.85 1.22 -18.93
C GLU A 12 -13.55 1.82 -20.32
N ASP A 13 -14.56 2.41 -20.97
CA ASP A 13 -14.41 3.06 -22.29
C ASP A 13 -13.49 4.31 -22.27
N ASP A 14 -13.33 4.94 -21.10
CA ASP A 14 -12.49 6.14 -20.91
C ASP A 14 -11.02 5.76 -20.67
N LYS A 15 -10.73 4.48 -20.37
CA LYS A 15 -9.38 3.99 -20.11
C LYS A 15 -8.70 3.64 -21.43
N MET A 16 -7.63 4.36 -21.77
CA MET A 16 -6.82 4.04 -22.95
C MET A 16 -5.75 2.99 -22.66
N TYR A 17 -5.18 3.03 -21.46
CA TYR A 17 -4.16 2.11 -20.99
C TYR A 17 -4.34 1.85 -19.50
N GLN A 18 -4.10 0.61 -19.08
CA GLN A 18 -4.16 0.19 -17.68
C GLN A 18 -3.08 -0.86 -17.40
N VAL A 19 -2.31 -0.67 -16.33
CA VAL A 19 -1.40 -1.69 -15.79
C VAL A 19 -1.49 -1.74 -14.28
N GLY A 20 -1.57 -2.95 -13.72
CA GLY A 20 -1.57 -3.17 -12.29
C GLY A 20 -0.16 -3.10 -11.72
N VAL A 21 0.01 -2.34 -10.65
CA VAL A 21 1.29 -2.12 -9.98
C VAL A 21 1.10 -2.37 -8.49
N TRP A 22 1.95 -3.21 -7.92
CA TRP A 22 2.04 -3.49 -6.50
C TRP A 22 3.22 -2.72 -5.94
N ARG A 23 2.95 -1.90 -4.94
CA ARG A 23 3.92 -0.99 -4.34
C ARG A 23 3.99 -1.20 -2.84
N ARG A 24 5.17 -0.98 -2.29
CA ARG A 24 5.45 -1.05 -0.86
C ARG A 24 5.83 0.31 -0.32
N ILE A 25 5.14 0.74 0.73
CA ILE A 25 5.52 1.90 1.55
C ILE A 25 6.30 1.37 2.75
N ASP A 26 7.59 1.69 2.85
CA ASP A 26 8.34 1.52 4.11
C ASP A 26 8.19 2.77 4.96
N LEU A 27 7.45 2.64 6.06
CA LEU A 27 7.12 3.72 6.97
C LEU A 27 8.33 4.27 7.75
N ARG A 28 9.46 3.54 7.77
CA ARG A 28 10.71 4.00 8.40
C ARG A 28 11.47 4.97 7.51
N GLU A 29 11.20 5.02 6.21
CA GLU A 29 11.84 5.99 5.33
C GLU A 29 11.49 7.41 5.75
N LYS A 30 12.47 8.33 5.68
CA LYS A 30 12.32 9.73 6.10
C LYS A 30 11.10 10.42 5.49
N TYR A 31 10.76 10.09 4.24
CA TYR A 31 9.61 10.65 3.53
C TYR A 31 8.27 10.16 4.09
N ASN A 32 8.22 8.93 4.62
CA ASN A 32 7.00 8.25 5.07
C ASN A 32 6.76 8.37 6.59
N VAL A 33 7.70 8.92 7.35
CA VAL A 33 7.55 9.17 8.80
C VAL A 33 6.23 9.88 9.16
N PRO A 34 5.72 10.85 8.37
CA PRO A 34 4.40 11.46 8.62
C PRO A 34 3.23 10.48 8.71
N LEU A 35 3.29 9.34 8.00
CA LEU A 35 2.30 8.26 8.09
C LEU A 35 2.61 7.28 9.22
N TYR A 36 3.88 7.12 9.57
CA TYR A 36 4.32 6.17 10.59
C TYR A 36 3.94 6.60 12.01
N GLY A 37 3.77 7.90 12.24
CA GLY A 37 3.48 8.47 13.54
C GLY A 37 4.74 8.81 14.37
N TYR A 38 4.51 9.45 15.51
CA TYR A 38 5.57 9.94 16.39
C TYR A 38 5.66 9.14 17.69
N GLY A 39 6.75 9.32 18.43
CA GLY A 39 7.04 8.54 19.64
C GLY A 39 7.60 7.15 19.33
N ASP A 40 7.98 6.42 20.39
CA ASP A 40 8.54 5.07 20.26
C ASP A 40 7.47 4.03 19.91
N THR A 41 6.26 4.17 20.46
CA THR A 41 5.19 3.18 20.29
C THR A 41 4.44 3.26 18.96
N LYS A 42 4.52 4.40 18.26
CA LYS A 42 3.81 4.66 16.99
C LYS A 42 2.29 4.51 17.09
N ASN A 43 1.73 4.78 18.28
CA ASN A 43 0.29 4.64 18.59
C ASN A 43 -0.64 5.53 17.76
N ASN A 44 -0.10 6.52 17.05
CA ASN A 44 -0.86 7.46 16.24
C ASN A 44 -0.54 7.34 14.74
N GLY A 45 0.21 6.31 14.35
CA GLY A 45 0.52 5.99 12.98
C GLY A 45 -0.61 5.26 12.27
N ILE A 46 -0.52 5.22 10.95
CA ILE A 46 -1.53 4.61 10.07
C ILE A 46 -1.84 3.15 10.44
N ILE A 47 -0.83 2.35 10.78
CA ILE A 47 -1.01 0.93 11.12
C ILE A 47 -1.85 0.75 12.39
N ASN A 48 -1.58 1.55 13.44
CA ASN A 48 -2.36 1.48 14.67
C ASN A 48 -3.79 1.98 14.47
N ASN A 49 -3.95 3.04 13.66
CA ASN A 49 -5.26 3.60 13.37
C ASN A 49 -6.12 2.62 12.54
N ILE A 50 -5.51 1.90 11.58
CA ILE A 50 -6.17 0.80 10.86
C ILE A 50 -6.58 -0.31 11.84
N TYR A 51 -5.68 -0.71 12.75
CA TYR A 51 -6.00 -1.72 13.75
C TYR A 51 -7.22 -1.32 14.60
N LYS A 52 -7.25 -0.09 15.13
CA LYS A 52 -8.38 0.42 15.91
C LYS A 52 -9.67 0.47 15.11
N ALA A 53 -9.62 0.94 13.86
CA ALA A 53 -10.79 1.00 13.00
C ALA A 53 -11.41 -0.39 12.77
N ILE A 54 -10.59 -1.44 12.62
CA ILE A 54 -11.07 -2.81 12.43
C ILE A 54 -11.56 -3.41 13.76
N VAL A 55 -10.77 -3.29 14.82
CA VAL A 55 -10.99 -4.03 16.07
C VAL A 55 -11.95 -3.31 17.02
N ASP A 56 -11.74 -2.01 17.24
CA ASP A 56 -12.45 -1.24 18.25
C ASP A 56 -13.76 -0.67 17.69
N GLU A 57 -13.73 -0.23 16.42
CA GLU A 57 -14.86 0.46 15.78
C GLU A 57 -15.65 -0.43 14.82
N ASN A 58 -15.09 -1.58 14.41
CA ASN A 58 -15.65 -2.47 13.39
C ASN A 58 -16.09 -1.70 12.12
N ALA A 59 -15.25 -0.77 11.69
CA ALA A 59 -15.56 0.19 10.65
C ALA A 59 -15.58 -0.40 9.23
N PHE A 60 -14.73 -1.40 8.97
CA PHE A 60 -14.63 -2.06 7.66
C PHE A 60 -14.10 -3.49 7.77
N GLU A 61 -14.40 -4.28 6.74
CA GLU A 61 -14.04 -5.69 6.65
C GLU A 61 -12.57 -5.89 6.26
N ILE A 62 -11.97 -6.94 6.82
CA ILE A 62 -10.62 -7.42 6.52
C ILE A 62 -10.74 -8.76 5.76
N PHE A 63 -9.87 -8.96 4.77
CA PHE A 63 -9.88 -10.15 3.91
C PHE A 63 -8.56 -10.90 3.98
N SER A 64 -8.62 -12.21 3.75
CA SER A 64 -7.43 -13.07 3.69
C SER A 64 -6.80 -13.12 2.29
N ASP A 65 -7.55 -12.73 1.26
CA ASP A 65 -7.13 -12.77 -0.14
C ASP A 65 -7.27 -11.40 -0.82
N GLU A 66 -6.44 -11.16 -1.84
CA GLU A 66 -6.43 -9.93 -2.63
C GLU A 66 -7.72 -9.71 -3.46
N ASN A 67 -8.49 -10.78 -3.71
CA ASN A 67 -9.72 -10.74 -4.50
C ASN A 67 -10.97 -10.54 -3.63
N PHE A 68 -10.80 -10.34 -2.32
CA PHE A 68 -11.88 -10.12 -1.34
C PHE A 68 -12.95 -11.21 -1.31
N THR A 69 -12.58 -12.46 -1.58
CA THR A 69 -13.50 -13.61 -1.60
C THR A 69 -13.70 -14.23 -0.22
N ARG A 70 -12.71 -14.07 0.67
CA ARG A 70 -12.67 -14.72 1.99
C ARG A 70 -12.49 -13.65 3.08
N PRO A 71 -13.59 -13.15 3.66
CA PRO A 71 -13.51 -12.26 4.81
C PRO A 71 -12.89 -12.99 6.01
N MET A 72 -12.10 -12.27 6.79
CA MET A 72 -11.40 -12.75 7.97
C MET A 72 -12.13 -12.25 9.23
N SER A 73 -12.15 -13.08 10.28
CA SER A 73 -12.73 -12.67 11.56
C SER A 73 -11.82 -11.72 12.34
N ILE A 74 -12.36 -10.87 13.21
CA ILE A 74 -11.57 -9.96 14.04
C ILE A 74 -10.56 -10.73 14.92
N SER A 75 -10.95 -11.90 15.44
CA SER A 75 -10.06 -12.74 16.25
C SER A 75 -8.90 -13.30 15.44
N GLU A 76 -9.16 -13.71 14.20
CA GLU A 76 -8.13 -14.21 13.28
C GLU A 76 -7.19 -13.07 12.90
N PHE A 77 -7.72 -11.90 12.57
CA PHE A 77 -6.94 -10.70 12.29
C PHE A 77 -6.04 -10.30 13.46
N GLN A 78 -6.56 -10.27 14.69
CA GLN A 78 -5.75 -9.95 15.87
C GLN A 78 -4.61 -10.95 16.08
N THR A 79 -4.87 -12.23 15.83
CA THR A 79 -3.83 -13.27 15.93
C THR A 79 -2.75 -13.02 14.88
N GLU A 80 -3.14 -12.78 13.63
CA GLU A 80 -2.20 -12.51 12.54
C GLU A 80 -1.42 -11.21 12.74
N PHE A 81 -2.04 -10.20 13.37
CA PHE A 81 -1.45 -8.89 13.63
C PHE A 81 -0.47 -8.90 14.81
N TRP A 82 -0.78 -9.61 15.90
CA TRP A 82 0.03 -9.59 17.12
C TRP A 82 1.03 -10.73 17.25
N ILE A 83 0.82 -11.85 16.55
CA ILE A 83 1.57 -13.09 16.76
C ILE A 83 2.46 -13.42 15.56
N ASN A 84 3.75 -13.58 15.82
CA ASN A 84 4.71 -14.03 14.82
C ASN A 84 4.66 -15.56 14.61
N ALA A 85 5.46 -16.06 13.68
CA ALA A 85 5.54 -17.49 13.37
C ALA A 85 5.96 -18.40 14.54
N LEU A 86 6.61 -17.85 15.58
CA LEU A 86 7.03 -18.59 16.79
C LEU A 86 6.02 -18.50 17.94
N GLY A 87 4.94 -17.72 17.79
CA GLY A 87 3.96 -17.51 18.86
C GLY A 87 4.28 -16.33 19.77
N ASP A 88 5.34 -15.56 19.52
CA ASP A 88 5.68 -14.38 20.32
C ASP A 88 4.83 -13.17 19.91
N SER A 89 4.50 -12.35 20.91
CA SER A 89 3.82 -11.07 20.68
C SER A 89 4.77 -10.03 20.09
N ILE A 90 4.28 -9.27 19.11
CA ILE A 90 5.00 -8.14 18.50
C ILE A 90 4.40 -6.80 18.91
N PHE A 91 5.11 -5.72 18.59
CA PHE A 91 4.64 -4.35 18.76
C PHE A 91 4.27 -3.72 17.42
N VAL A 92 3.33 -2.77 17.42
CA VAL A 92 2.92 -2.03 16.20
C VAL A 92 4.11 -1.39 15.49
N LYS A 93 5.11 -0.87 16.23
CA LYS A 93 6.34 -0.30 15.66
C LYS A 93 7.21 -1.31 14.87
N GLN A 94 6.91 -2.60 14.95
CA GLN A 94 7.59 -3.63 14.16
C GLN A 94 6.87 -3.89 12.83
N LEU A 95 5.64 -3.37 12.68
CA LEU A 95 4.85 -3.39 11.46
C LEU A 95 5.05 -2.07 10.71
N TYR A 96 6.06 -2.03 9.84
CA TYR A 96 6.45 -0.83 9.10
C TYR A 96 6.29 -0.94 7.59
N TYR A 97 5.77 -2.07 7.09
CA TYR A 97 5.40 -2.22 5.68
C TYR A 97 3.90 -2.05 5.51
N LEU A 98 3.54 -1.16 4.58
CA LEU A 98 2.18 -1.02 4.08
C LEU A 98 2.26 -1.22 2.56
N ASP A 99 1.80 -2.38 2.12
CA ASP A 99 1.75 -2.72 0.71
C ASP A 99 0.41 -2.31 0.14
N PHE A 100 0.36 -2.05 -1.15
CA PHE A 100 -0.88 -1.71 -1.82
C PHE A 100 -0.80 -2.07 -3.29
N ARG A 101 -1.95 -2.38 -3.86
CA ARG A 101 -2.11 -2.52 -5.31
C ARG A 101 -2.81 -1.30 -5.83
N GLU A 102 -2.28 -0.77 -6.92
CA GLU A 102 -2.92 0.27 -7.68
C GLU A 102 -2.88 -0.01 -9.17
N ASP A 103 -3.82 0.58 -9.88
CA ASP A 103 -3.79 0.57 -11.33
C ASP A 103 -3.31 1.93 -11.83
N PHE A 104 -2.28 1.89 -12.66
CA PHE A 104 -1.84 3.02 -13.45
C PHE A 104 -2.75 3.10 -14.67
N ILE A 105 -3.53 4.18 -14.78
CA ILE A 105 -4.55 4.36 -15.81
C ILE A 105 -4.23 5.63 -16.59
N PHE A 106 -4.24 5.54 -17.93
CA PHE A 106 -4.23 6.72 -18.78
C PHE A 106 -5.66 7.04 -19.25
N ASP A 107 -6.16 8.20 -18.85
CA ASP A 107 -7.48 8.71 -19.22
C ASP A 107 -7.44 9.30 -20.64
N LYS A 108 -8.23 8.73 -21.55
CA LYS A 108 -8.33 9.20 -22.95
C LYS A 108 -8.89 10.60 -23.08
N HIS A 109 -9.84 10.99 -22.23
CA HIS A 109 -10.57 12.24 -22.35
C HIS A 109 -9.81 13.43 -21.78
N HIS A 110 -9.09 13.20 -20.69
CA HIS A 110 -8.35 14.24 -19.99
C HIS A 110 -6.86 14.23 -20.32
N SER A 111 -6.39 13.24 -21.09
CA SER A 111 -4.97 12.99 -21.40
C SER A 111 -4.10 13.04 -20.15
N GLN A 112 -4.56 12.44 -19.05
CA GLN A 112 -3.88 12.50 -17.76
C GLN A 112 -3.71 11.09 -17.20
N VAL A 113 -2.55 10.86 -16.59
CA VAL A 113 -2.32 9.68 -15.76
C VAL A 113 -3.11 9.81 -14.47
N LYS A 114 -3.83 8.74 -14.14
CA LYS A 114 -4.55 8.59 -12.88
C LYS A 114 -4.09 7.30 -12.22
N PHE A 115 -3.99 7.36 -10.90
CA PHE A 115 -3.65 6.22 -10.08
C PHE A 115 -4.86 5.84 -9.25
N ASP A 116 -5.29 4.60 -9.38
CA ASP A 116 -6.45 4.07 -8.67
C ASP A 116 -6.01 2.95 -7.73
N ILE A 117 -5.93 3.25 -6.44
CA ILE A 117 -5.56 2.28 -5.41
C ILE A 117 -6.75 1.37 -5.14
N LYS A 118 -6.54 0.05 -5.21
CA LYS A 118 -7.59 -0.96 -5.03
C LYS A 118 -7.65 -1.46 -3.59
N TYR A 119 -6.50 -1.78 -3.01
CA TYR A 119 -6.40 -2.24 -1.63
C TYR A 119 -5.11 -1.86 -0.96
N LEU A 120 -5.16 -1.89 0.37
CA LEU A 120 -4.01 -1.91 1.25
C LEU A 120 -3.81 -3.33 1.78
N GLU A 121 -2.56 -3.74 1.91
CA GLU A 121 -2.12 -4.99 2.49
C GLU A 121 -1.23 -4.67 3.69
N LEU A 122 -1.61 -5.22 4.84
CA LEU A 122 -0.78 -5.17 6.04
C LEU A 122 0.21 -6.32 6.01
N VAL A 123 1.50 -6.01 6.08
CA VAL A 123 2.57 -7.02 5.98
C VAL A 123 3.42 -6.98 7.24
N MET A 124 3.59 -8.14 7.86
CA MET A 124 4.57 -8.37 8.90
C MET A 124 5.96 -8.58 8.25
N PRO A 125 6.94 -7.70 8.51
CA PRO A 125 8.29 -7.87 8.00
C PRO A 125 8.95 -9.14 8.54
N SER A 126 9.86 -9.74 7.76
CA SER A 126 10.59 -10.96 8.17
C SER A 126 11.26 -10.83 9.54
N VAL A 127 11.87 -9.67 9.83
CA VAL A 127 12.51 -9.40 11.12
C VAL A 127 11.52 -9.44 12.30
N ALA A 128 10.29 -8.97 12.11
CA ALA A 128 9.23 -9.06 13.12
C ALA A 128 8.66 -10.48 13.20
N ASN A 129 8.64 -11.19 12.07
CA ASN A 129 8.16 -12.55 11.94
C ASN A 129 9.23 -13.62 12.30
N ALA A 130 10.10 -13.35 13.27
CA ALA A 130 11.17 -14.26 13.70
C ALA A 130 12.09 -14.78 12.56
N ASN A 131 12.30 -13.97 11.52
CA ASN A 131 13.05 -14.30 10.31
C ASN A 131 12.47 -15.46 9.48
N ALA A 132 11.20 -15.82 9.68
CA ALA A 132 10.50 -16.87 8.93
C ALA A 132 10.02 -16.41 7.54
N GLY A 133 10.39 -15.20 7.11
CA GLY A 133 9.88 -14.56 5.90
C GLY A 133 8.77 -13.55 6.19
N GLN A 134 8.34 -12.84 5.17
CA GLN A 134 7.25 -11.88 5.29
C GLN A 134 5.92 -12.61 5.39
N LYS A 135 5.02 -12.08 6.22
CA LYS A 135 3.70 -12.66 6.46
C LYS A 135 2.63 -11.60 6.19
N THR A 136 1.68 -11.92 5.32
CA THR A 136 0.51 -11.06 5.08
C THR A 136 -0.45 -11.19 6.24
N ILE A 137 -0.83 -10.07 6.85
CA ILE A 137 -1.78 -10.00 7.96
C ILE A 137 -3.21 -9.96 7.42
N GLY A 138 -3.42 -9.23 6.31
CA GLY A 138 -4.70 -9.18 5.62
C GLY A 138 -4.82 -8.00 4.66
N TYR A 139 -5.90 -8.03 3.89
CA TYR A 139 -6.22 -7.09 2.82
C TYR A 139 -7.42 -6.23 3.20
N ILE A 140 -7.33 -4.94 2.89
CA ILE A 140 -8.35 -3.94 3.18
C ILE A 140 -8.71 -3.25 1.87
N ARG A 141 -10.00 -3.19 1.54
CA ARG A 141 -10.48 -2.44 0.38
C ARG A 141 -10.16 -0.96 0.56
N PHE A 142 -9.46 -0.36 -0.40
CA PHE A 142 -9.04 1.03 -0.27
C PHE A 142 -10.23 1.99 -0.21
N LYS A 143 -11.33 1.67 -0.90
CA LYS A 143 -12.57 2.44 -0.83
C LYS A 143 -13.13 2.56 0.60
N ASP A 144 -13.13 1.47 1.36
CA ASP A 144 -13.67 1.48 2.73
C ASP A 144 -12.74 2.24 3.67
N PHE A 145 -11.43 2.01 3.55
CA PHE A 145 -10.39 2.80 4.23
C PHE A 145 -10.56 4.30 3.94
N TYR A 146 -10.70 4.67 2.66
CA TYR A 146 -10.82 6.05 2.20
C TYR A 146 -12.06 6.72 2.80
N ASN A 147 -13.22 6.06 2.74
CA ASN A 147 -14.47 6.61 3.27
C ASN A 147 -14.46 6.76 4.79
N HIS A 148 -13.86 5.80 5.51
CA HIS A 148 -13.78 5.86 6.96
C HIS A 148 -12.84 6.98 7.44
N PHE A 149 -11.65 7.10 6.85
CA PHE A 149 -10.62 8.04 7.31
C PHE A 149 -10.73 9.46 6.75
N LYS A 150 -11.67 9.72 5.83
CA LYS A 150 -11.86 11.04 5.21
C LYS A 150 -12.09 12.17 6.22
N ASP A 151 -12.92 11.92 7.23
CA ASP A 151 -13.30 12.90 8.25
C ASP A 151 -12.93 12.44 9.67
N HIS A 152 -12.06 11.42 9.79
CA HIS A 152 -11.75 10.81 11.07
C HIS A 152 -10.71 11.61 11.87
N PRO A 153 -10.93 11.93 13.16
CA PRO A 153 -10.02 12.77 13.95
C PRO A 153 -8.64 12.15 14.18
N ASP A 154 -8.53 10.83 14.14
CA ASP A 154 -7.25 10.11 14.29
C ASP A 154 -6.48 9.99 12.96
N ALA A 155 -7.15 10.20 11.81
CA ALA A 155 -6.51 10.16 10.50
C ALA A 155 -5.66 11.42 10.30
N LYS A 156 -4.39 11.36 10.70
CA LYS A 156 -3.46 12.48 10.59
C LYS A 156 -2.19 12.04 9.91
N TRP A 157 -1.94 12.63 8.75
CA TRP A 157 -0.61 12.77 8.18
C TRP A 157 0.08 13.94 8.87
N TYR A 158 1.15 13.65 9.61
CA TYR A 158 1.79 14.64 10.48
C TYR A 158 2.73 15.56 9.69
N ASN A 159 2.36 16.83 9.60
CA ASN A 159 3.25 17.84 9.06
C ASN A 159 4.23 18.32 10.14
N PHE A 160 5.43 17.76 10.16
CA PHE A 160 6.48 18.15 11.12
C PHE A 160 6.99 19.59 10.93
N GLN A 161 6.74 20.21 9.77
CA GLN A 161 7.10 21.60 9.51
C GLN A 161 6.00 22.59 9.91
N ASN A 162 4.74 22.15 9.93
CA ASN A 162 3.59 22.97 10.30
C ASN A 162 2.55 22.15 11.10
N THR A 163 2.73 22.12 12.43
CA THR A 163 1.87 21.35 13.34
C THR A 163 0.44 21.89 13.45
N SER A 164 0.17 23.11 12.98
CA SER A 164 -1.17 23.70 13.00
C SER A 164 -2.09 23.17 11.90
N LYS A 165 -1.55 22.56 10.85
CA LYS A 165 -2.33 21.98 9.74
C LYS A 165 -1.80 20.59 9.39
N ASN A 166 -2.42 19.58 9.98
CA ASN A 166 -2.25 18.20 9.53
C ASN A 166 -3.23 17.91 8.40
N LEU A 167 -2.86 17.00 7.50
CA LEU A 167 -3.73 16.49 6.45
C LEU A 167 -4.35 15.17 6.91
N THR A 168 -5.51 14.84 6.39
CA THR A 168 -6.14 13.52 6.59
C THR A 168 -5.51 12.48 5.66
N TYR A 169 -5.75 11.19 5.91
CA TYR A 169 -5.13 10.13 5.10
C TYR A 169 -5.63 10.14 3.66
N ASP A 170 -6.92 10.35 3.41
CA ASP A 170 -7.49 10.51 2.08
C ASP A 170 -6.74 11.60 1.28
N GLN A 171 -6.53 12.77 1.89
CA GLN A 171 -5.80 13.88 1.27
C GLN A 171 -4.33 13.52 1.01
N ALA A 172 -3.68 12.84 1.96
CA ALA A 172 -2.30 12.40 1.80
C ALA A 172 -2.14 11.37 0.67
N PHE A 173 -3.08 10.43 0.53
CA PHE A 173 -3.08 9.48 -0.59
C PHE A 173 -3.43 10.14 -1.92
N ASP A 174 -4.40 11.07 -1.92
CA ASP A 174 -4.80 11.83 -3.12
C ASP A 174 -3.67 12.70 -3.67
N LEU A 175 -2.90 13.34 -2.77
CA LEU A 175 -1.72 14.13 -3.10
C LEU A 175 -0.44 13.28 -3.25
N ARG A 176 -0.52 11.96 -3.03
CA ARG A 176 0.62 11.04 -3.03
C ARG A 176 1.79 11.51 -2.14
N LEU A 177 1.47 11.96 -0.92
CA LEU A 177 2.46 12.36 0.09
C LEU A 177 3.08 11.13 0.79
N PHE A 178 3.50 10.16 0.00
CA PHE A 178 4.25 8.98 0.40
C PHE A 178 5.21 8.56 -0.72
N LYS A 179 6.29 7.89 -0.34
CA LYS A 179 7.22 7.23 -1.24
C LYS A 179 6.97 5.73 -1.17
N ALA A 180 6.85 5.10 -2.32
CA ALA A 180 6.68 3.66 -2.41
C ALA A 180 7.64 3.08 -3.46
N VAL A 181 7.97 1.80 -3.32
CA VAL A 181 8.83 1.06 -4.26
C VAL A 181 7.98 -0.01 -4.93
N VAL A 182 8.08 -0.12 -6.26
CA VAL A 182 7.40 -1.19 -7.01
C VAL A 182 7.99 -2.55 -6.63
N ARG A 183 7.11 -3.47 -6.25
CA ARG A 183 7.43 -4.86 -5.89
C ARG A 183 7.08 -5.83 -7.00
N LYS A 184 6.01 -5.53 -7.73
CA LYS A 184 5.46 -6.32 -8.83
C LYS A 184 4.66 -5.41 -9.74
N PHE A 185 4.62 -5.76 -11.00
CA PHE A 185 3.71 -5.19 -11.99
C PHE A 185 3.06 -6.34 -12.76
N THR A 186 1.94 -6.10 -13.43
CA THR A 186 1.25 -7.12 -14.22
C THR A 186 2.20 -7.73 -15.24
N ASN A 187 2.49 -9.02 -15.08
CA ASN A 187 3.41 -9.78 -15.91
C ASN A 187 2.82 -11.18 -16.18
N SER A 188 3.39 -11.92 -17.13
CA SER A 188 2.82 -13.21 -17.58
C SER A 188 2.84 -14.30 -16.50
N GLU A 189 3.88 -14.30 -15.67
CA GLU A 189 4.12 -15.35 -14.66
C GLU A 189 3.60 -14.98 -13.27
N ASP A 190 3.01 -13.79 -13.13
CA ASP A 190 2.54 -13.21 -11.86
C ASP A 190 3.62 -13.09 -10.76
N GLU A 191 4.89 -13.06 -11.15
CA GLU A 191 6.05 -13.07 -10.25
C GLU A 191 6.39 -11.69 -9.66
N LEU A 192 7.03 -11.68 -8.48
CA LEU A 192 7.63 -10.45 -7.94
C LEU A 192 8.89 -10.08 -8.71
N LEU A 193 9.23 -8.80 -8.74
CA LEU A 193 10.46 -8.30 -9.35
C LEU A 193 11.73 -8.97 -8.81
N ILE A 194 11.71 -9.37 -7.53
CA ILE A 194 12.84 -10.06 -6.90
C ILE A 194 13.00 -11.50 -7.40
N ASP A 195 11.89 -12.16 -7.72
CA ASP A 195 11.89 -13.55 -8.18
C ASP A 195 12.30 -13.64 -9.66
N MET A 196 12.05 -12.58 -10.43
CA MET A 196 12.54 -12.43 -11.81
C MET A 196 14.05 -12.26 -11.90
N VAL A 197 14.74 -11.88 -10.81
CA VAL A 197 16.20 -11.72 -10.82
C VAL A 197 16.85 -13.10 -10.71
N PRO A 198 17.81 -13.44 -11.60
CA PRO A 198 18.52 -14.70 -11.50
C PRO A 198 19.16 -14.90 -10.13
N GLY A 199 18.88 -16.03 -9.47
CA GLY A 199 19.40 -16.34 -8.12
C GLY A 199 20.93 -16.44 -8.02
N SER A 200 21.64 -16.42 -9.15
CA SER A 200 23.10 -16.30 -9.20
C SER A 200 23.61 -14.89 -8.89
N ASN A 201 22.74 -13.87 -8.87
CA ASN A 201 23.13 -12.50 -8.59
C ASN A 201 23.36 -12.30 -7.08
N PRO A 202 24.58 -11.95 -6.64
CA PRO A 202 24.88 -11.77 -5.21
C PRO A 202 24.08 -10.62 -4.57
N ASN A 203 23.57 -9.67 -5.36
CA ASN A 203 22.81 -8.52 -4.89
C ASN A 203 21.41 -8.48 -5.52
N ALA A 204 20.64 -9.57 -5.39
CA ALA A 204 19.30 -9.69 -5.96
C ALA A 204 18.36 -8.55 -5.53
N GLU A 205 18.43 -8.10 -4.27
CA GLU A 205 17.61 -6.98 -3.77
C GLU A 205 17.92 -5.66 -4.47
N LEU A 206 19.20 -5.36 -4.68
CA LEU A 206 19.62 -4.15 -5.40
C LEU A 206 19.15 -4.21 -6.86
N GLN A 207 19.31 -5.36 -7.52
CA GLN A 207 18.86 -5.52 -8.90
C GLN A 207 17.34 -5.37 -9.01
N ALA A 208 16.57 -5.96 -8.10
CA ALA A 208 15.12 -5.81 -8.08
C ALA A 208 14.71 -4.34 -7.90
N PHE A 209 15.43 -3.59 -7.05
CA PHE A 209 15.22 -2.16 -6.89
C PHE A 209 15.56 -1.37 -8.16
N LEU A 210 16.65 -1.68 -8.84
CA LEU A 210 17.00 -1.04 -10.12
C LEU A 210 15.95 -1.34 -11.20
N ASN A 211 15.46 -2.58 -11.28
CA ASN A 211 14.40 -2.97 -12.20
C ASN A 211 13.08 -2.23 -11.87
N ALA A 212 12.76 -2.05 -10.59
CA ALA A 212 11.61 -1.26 -10.15
C ALA A 212 11.73 0.20 -10.62
N LEU A 213 12.90 0.83 -10.46
CA LEU A 213 13.16 2.18 -10.95
C LEU A 213 13.07 2.26 -12.48
N GLU A 214 13.66 1.31 -13.20
CA GLU A 214 13.61 1.24 -14.66
C GLU A 214 12.15 1.16 -15.14
N PHE A 215 11.32 0.36 -14.49
CA PHE A 215 9.89 0.28 -14.78
C PHE A 215 9.16 1.61 -14.53
N GLU A 216 9.46 2.31 -13.43
CA GLU A 216 8.88 3.63 -13.18
C GLU A 216 9.30 4.67 -14.23
N TYR A 217 10.57 4.67 -14.65
CA TYR A 217 11.03 5.51 -15.75
C TYR A 217 10.31 5.18 -17.06
N LYS A 218 10.09 3.90 -17.37
CA LYS A 218 9.32 3.49 -18.55
C LYS A 218 7.87 3.99 -18.51
N LEU A 219 7.22 3.99 -17.35
CA LEU A 219 5.87 4.56 -17.22
C LEU A 219 5.86 6.07 -17.47
N LEU A 220 6.88 6.78 -17.00
CA LEU A 220 7.03 8.22 -17.23
C LEU A 220 7.38 8.53 -18.69
N GLU A 221 8.23 7.74 -19.33
CA GLU A 221 8.52 7.84 -20.77
C GLU A 221 7.27 7.56 -21.61
N TYR A 222 6.51 6.53 -21.25
CA TYR A 222 5.22 6.22 -21.87
C TYR A 222 4.24 7.37 -21.74
N GLU A 223 4.14 7.96 -20.53
CA GLU A 223 3.35 9.16 -20.30
C GLU A 223 3.81 10.29 -21.22
N ASN A 224 5.08 10.69 -21.18
CA ASN A 224 5.63 11.76 -22.01
C ASN A 224 5.39 11.54 -23.50
N GLY A 225 5.57 10.32 -23.99
CA GLY A 225 5.30 9.96 -25.37
C GLY A 225 3.86 10.31 -25.78
N LEU A 226 2.89 10.13 -24.87
CA LEU A 226 1.48 10.45 -25.12
C LEU A 226 1.17 11.95 -25.27
N TRP A 227 2.10 12.82 -24.90
CA TRP A 227 1.97 14.29 -25.00
C TRP A 227 2.68 14.89 -26.22
N GLU A 228 3.58 14.15 -26.88
CA GLU A 228 4.41 14.68 -27.98
C GLU A 228 3.72 14.72 -29.36
N TRP A 229 2.42 14.44 -29.45
CA TRP A 229 1.65 14.44 -30.70
C TRP A 229 0.46 15.40 -30.74
#